data_AF-A0A135I9K8-F1
#
_entry.id   AF-A0A135I9K8-F1
#
_cell.length_a   1.000
_cell.length_b   1.000
_cell.length_c   1.000
_cell.angle_alpha   90.00
_cell.angle_beta   90.00
_cell.angle_gamma   90.00
#
_symmetry.space_group_name_H-M   'P 1'
#
loop_
_entity.id
_entity.type
_entity.pdbx_description
1 polymer ?
#
loop_
_entity_poly.entity_id
_entity_poly.type
_entity_poly.pdbx_seq_one_letter_code
_entity_poly.pdbx_strand_id
1 'polypeptide(L)'
;MKGSHNNINYLVNVSKREDLGGFSASFSFSKSDVDASDPAKAYELMNSDKSLSIFKSKEDAESAAENCVRICIDDGFVKYE
;
A
#
# COMPACT_ATOMS: atom_id res chain seq x y z
N MET A 1 5.67 6.95 -6.05
CA MET A 1 6.00 7.98 -5.03
C MET A 1 6.66 7.30 -3.85
N LYS A 2 7.73 7.87 -3.28
CA LYS A 2 8.36 7.39 -2.04
C LYS A 2 7.85 8.25 -0.89
N GLY A 3 7.35 7.62 0.17
CA GLY A 3 6.93 8.29 1.40
C GLY A 3 7.50 7.58 2.62
N SER A 4 7.37 8.22 3.78
CA SER A 4 7.70 7.62 5.06
C SER A 4 6.64 7.94 6.10
N HIS A 5 6.34 6.99 6.98
CA HIS A 5 5.41 7.16 8.09
C HIS A 5 5.90 6.33 9.27
N ASN A 6 5.96 6.91 10.48
CA ASN A 6 6.57 6.29 11.68
C ASN A 6 7.96 5.65 11.43
N ASN A 7 8.85 6.36 10.71
CA ASN A 7 10.19 5.90 10.28
C ASN A 7 10.22 4.70 9.32
N ILE A 8 9.07 4.21 8.87
CA ILE A 8 8.95 3.12 7.89
C ILE A 8 8.87 3.73 6.49
N ASN A 9 9.74 3.28 5.60
CA ASN A 9 9.78 3.76 4.23
C ASN A 9 8.89 2.90 3.34
N TYR A 10 8.03 3.56 2.57
CA TYR A 10 7.11 2.91 1.66
C TYR A 10 7.21 3.48 0.24
N LEU A 11 6.85 2.64 -0.72
CA LEU A 11 6.74 2.99 -2.12
C LEU A 11 5.31 2.74 -2.58
N VAL A 12 4.67 3.78 -3.13
CA VAL A 12 3.40 3.65 -3.85
C VAL A 12 3.69 3.63 -5.34
N ASN A 13 3.16 2.62 -6.03
CA ASN A 13 3.20 2.47 -7.47
C ASN A 13 1.78 2.56 -8.03
N VAL A 14 1.58 3.48 -8.97
CA VAL A 14 0.30 3.62 -9.67
C VAL A 14 0.52 3.36 -11.14
N SER A 15 -0.27 2.43 -11.67
CA SER A 15 -0.23 2.01 -13.06
C SER A 15 -1.57 2.28 -13.71
N LYS A 16 -1.55 2.89 -14.90
CA LYS A 16 -2.75 3.01 -15.73
C LYS A 16 -3.09 1.62 -16.29
N ARG A 17 -4.33 1.19 -16.08
CA ARG A 17 -4.92 -0.05 -16.60
C ARG A 17 -5.92 0.32 -17.68
N GLU A 18 -5.43 0.44 -18.92
CA GLU A 18 -6.27 0.79 -20.07
C GLU A 18 -7.33 -0.29 -20.35
N ASP A 19 -6.98 -1.55 -20.07
CA ASP A 19 -7.86 -2.71 -20.13
C ASP A 19 -9.07 -2.62 -19.19
N LEU A 20 -8.94 -1.88 -18.09
CA LEU A 20 -9.99 -1.72 -17.07
C LEU A 20 -10.53 -0.28 -17.00
N GLY A 21 -10.06 0.61 -17.86
CA GLY A 21 -10.54 2.00 -17.95
C GLY A 21 -10.17 2.90 -16.78
N GLY A 22 -9.04 2.66 -16.09
CA GLY A 22 -8.62 3.51 -14.97
C GLY A 22 -7.21 3.26 -14.46
N PHE A 23 -7.00 3.45 -13.16
CA PHE A 23 -5.70 3.37 -12.49
C PHE A 23 -5.75 2.31 -11.39
N SER A 24 -4.72 1.47 -11.31
CA SER A 24 -4.50 0.56 -10.18
C SER A 24 -3.34 1.08 -9.35
N ALA A 25 -3.46 1.01 -8.02
CA ALA A 25 -2.37 1.36 -7.12
C ALA A 25 -1.94 0.14 -6.30
N SER A 26 -0.63 0.01 -6.12
CA SER A 26 -0.01 -0.96 -5.22
C SER A 26 1.00 -0.26 -4.33
N PHE A 27 1.30 -0.87 -3.18
CA PHE A 27 2.31 -0.36 -2.26
C PHE A 27 3.25 -1.47 -1.80
N SER A 28 4.46 -1.09 -1.44
CA SER A 28 5.48 -1.98 -0.89
C SER A 28 6.29 -1.26 0.17
N PHE A 29 6.63 -1.98 1.25
CA PHE A 29 7.52 -1.50 2.30
C PHE A 29 8.97 -1.90 2.02
N SER A 30 9.92 -1.15 2.57
CA SER A 30 11.33 -1.55 2.48
C SER A 30 11.56 -2.78 3.37
N LYS A 31 12.37 -3.73 2.87
CA LYS A 31 12.58 -5.06 3.50
C LYS A 31 13.07 -5.00 4.95
N SER A 32 13.73 -3.90 5.34
CA SER A 32 14.24 -3.66 6.68
C SER A 32 13.16 -3.30 7.70
N ASP A 33 11.96 -2.94 7.24
CA ASP A 33 10.89 -2.37 8.07
C ASP A 33 9.77 -3.37 8.38
N VAL A 34 9.91 -4.63 7.93
CA VAL A 34 8.82 -5.63 7.98
C VAL A 34 9.22 -6.79 8.89
N ASP A 35 8.99 -6.64 10.20
CA ASP A 35 8.84 -7.80 11.08
C ASP A 35 7.47 -8.44 10.83
N ALA A 36 7.42 -9.37 9.87
CA ALA A 36 6.21 -10.09 9.50
C ALA A 36 5.86 -11.12 10.58
N SER A 37 5.36 -10.65 11.72
CA SER A 37 4.79 -11.54 12.75
C SER A 37 3.58 -12.33 12.23
N ASP A 38 2.94 -11.89 11.13
CA ASP A 38 1.89 -12.64 10.44
C ASP A 38 1.76 -12.22 8.95
N PRO A 39 2.61 -12.75 8.05
CA PRO A 39 2.58 -12.39 6.62
C PRO A 39 1.24 -12.73 5.95
N ALA A 40 0.48 -13.68 6.51
CA ALA A 40 -0.86 -14.02 6.04
C ALA A 40 -1.85 -12.87 6.25
N LYS A 41 -1.82 -12.19 7.41
CA LYS A 41 -2.68 -11.02 7.67
C LYS A 41 -2.28 -9.79 6.85
N ALA A 42 -0.98 -9.56 6.65
CA ALA A 42 -0.52 -8.50 5.76
C ALA A 42 -0.98 -8.77 4.31
N TYR A 43 -0.93 -10.02 3.86
CA TYR A 43 -1.43 -10.44 2.55
C TYR A 43 -2.96 -10.33 2.44
N GLU A 44 -3.70 -10.71 3.49
CA GLU A 44 -5.14 -10.52 3.55
C GLU A 44 -5.52 -9.05 3.52
N LEU A 45 -4.86 -8.14 4.27
CA LEU A 45 -5.13 -6.70 4.18
C LEU A 45 -4.79 -6.10 2.81
N MET A 46 -3.69 -6.52 2.19
CA MET A 46 -3.33 -6.12 0.82
C MET A 46 -4.37 -6.58 -0.22
N ASN A 47 -5.06 -7.70 0.04
CA ASN A 47 -6.09 -8.25 -0.84
C ASN A 47 -7.53 -7.92 -0.44
N SER A 48 -7.78 -7.52 0.81
CA SER A 48 -9.12 -7.40 1.39
C SER A 48 -9.68 -5.99 1.34
N ASP A 49 -8.85 -4.94 1.24
CA ASP A 49 -9.36 -3.58 1.12
C ASP A 49 -8.70 -2.84 -0.05
N LYS A 50 -9.46 -2.77 -1.15
CA LYS A 50 -9.36 -1.77 -2.22
C LYS A 50 -8.11 -1.72 -3.13
N SER A 51 -7.07 -2.54 -2.96
CA SER A 51 -5.94 -2.57 -3.94
C SER A 51 -6.34 -3.08 -5.34
N LEU A 52 -7.48 -3.75 -5.45
CA LEU A 52 -8.11 -4.15 -6.71
C LEU A 52 -9.09 -3.10 -7.28
N SER A 53 -9.25 -1.95 -6.62
CA SER A 53 -10.14 -0.91 -7.13
C SER A 53 -9.49 -0.20 -8.30
N ILE A 54 -10.22 -0.12 -9.41
CA ILE A 54 -9.81 0.69 -10.55
C ILE A 54 -10.28 2.12 -10.28
N PHE A 55 -9.32 2.98 -9.98
CA PHE A 55 -9.55 4.39 -9.68
C PHE A 55 -9.72 5.18 -10.96
N LYS A 56 -10.55 6.22 -10.94
CA LYS A 56 -10.79 7.09 -12.10
C LYS A 56 -9.63 8.06 -12.36
N SER A 57 -8.88 8.41 -11.32
CA SER A 57 -7.74 9.31 -11.40
C SER A 57 -6.50 8.70 -10.75
N LYS A 58 -5.32 9.18 -11.16
CA LYS A 58 -4.03 8.79 -10.57
C LYS A 58 -3.93 9.24 -9.11
N GLU A 59 -4.42 10.44 -8.80
CA GLU A 59 -4.38 11.01 -7.45
C GLU A 59 -5.25 10.24 -6.45
N ASP A 60 -6.43 9.78 -6.87
CA ASP A 60 -7.29 8.93 -6.03
C ASP A 60 -6.60 7.59 -5.74
N ALA A 61 -5.94 7.03 -6.74
CA ALA A 61 -5.19 5.78 -6.61
C ALA A 61 -3.99 5.93 -5.66
N GLU A 62 -3.24 7.03 -5.79
CA GLU A 62 -2.12 7.37 -4.91
C GLU A 62 -2.61 7.56 -3.46
N SER A 63 -3.66 8.37 -3.26
CA SER A 63 -4.22 8.65 -1.94
C SER A 63 -4.77 7.40 -1.26
N ALA A 64 -5.45 6.52 -2.00
CA ALA A 64 -5.95 5.27 -1.47
C ALA A 64 -4.84 4.33 -1.03
N ALA A 65 -3.77 4.18 -1.84
CA ALA A 65 -2.63 3.36 -1.48
C ALA A 65 -1.84 3.94 -0.29
N GLU A 66 -1.65 5.26 -0.22
CA GLU A 66 -1.01 5.90 0.93
C GLU A 66 -1.83 5.73 2.21
N ASN A 67 -3.15 5.80 2.13
CA ASN A 67 -4.01 5.57 3.29
C ASN A 67 -3.90 4.11 3.79
N CYS A 68 -3.88 3.14 2.87
CA CYS A 68 -3.68 1.73 3.23
C CYS A 68 -2.32 1.50 3.91
N VAL A 69 -1.26 2.09 3.35
CA VAL A 69 0.09 2.05 3.94
C VAL A 69 0.09 2.56 5.37
N ARG A 70 -0.55 3.71 5.63
CA ARG A 70 -0.61 4.31 6.96
C ARG A 70 -1.33 3.40 7.95
N ILE A 71 -2.47 2.84 7.56
CA ILE A 71 -3.21 1.87 8.38
C ILE A 71 -2.34 0.64 8.69
N CYS A 72 -1.64 0.09 7.70
CA CYS A 72 -0.74 -1.04 7.92
C CYS A 72 0.37 -0.72 8.94
N ILE A 73 0.90 0.50 8.92
CA ILE A 73 1.92 0.94 9.87
C ILE A 73 1.32 1.21 11.25
N ASP A 74 0.21 1.94 11.32
CA ASP A 74 -0.41 2.37 12.59
C ASP A 74 -1.01 1.20 13.37
N ASP A 75 -1.59 0.21 12.67
CA ASP A 75 -2.06 -1.04 13.29
C ASP A 75 -0.90 -1.98 13.67
N GLY A 76 0.34 -1.61 13.35
CA GLY A 76 1.55 -2.33 13.74
C GLY A 76 1.83 -3.60 12.92
N PHE A 77 1.28 -3.72 11.70
CA PHE A 77 1.63 -4.79 10.77
C PHE A 77 3.04 -4.64 10.19
N VAL A 78 3.59 -3.44 10.27
CA VAL A 78 4.93 -3.08 9.79
C VAL A 78 5.62 -2.34 10.95
N LYS A 79 6.84 -2.76 11.30
CA LYS A 79 7.56 -2.24 12.47
C LYS A 79 9.03 -2.05 12.12
N TYR A 80 9.53 -0.87 12.44
CA TYR A 80 10.95 -0.54 12.35
C TYR A 80 11.66 -1.01 13.63
N GLU A 81 12.75 -1.77 13.52
CA GLU A 81 13.64 -2.11 14.65
C GLU A 81 14.61 -0.97 15.00
#